data_AF-A0A453R8C6-F1
#
_entry.id   AF-A0A453R8C6-F1
#
_cell.length_a   1.000
_cell.length_b   1.000
_cell.length_c   1.000
_cell.angle_alpha   90.00
_cell.angle_beta   90.00
_cell.angle_gamma   90.00
#
_symmetry.space_group_name_H-M   'P 1'
#
loop_
_entity.id
_entity.type
_entity.pdbx_description
1 polymer ?
#
loop_
_entity_poly.entity_id
_entity_poly.type
_entity_poly.pdbx_seq_one_letter_code
_entity_poly.pdbx_strand_id
1 'polypeptide(L)'
;MKEAKPSIYVKKILPILLKNRVVHFVGFGNRLSFDPIPFQLQRLRCRCNFHALRFVHKIQETGALLVERLHGHMPHLSPLQDNLLGHFAGKSVPGGNRNGSSKYLAVHLRFEIDMVAYSMCYFGGGKDEEEELEMYRQIHFPALTEIKRTTKLPSAAFLRSEGKCPLAPEEAVLMLAAIGFKRRTSIYIAGAEIYGGGRRMAAISRLYPALVTKETLLSPSELEPFRNFSSQLAALDFIACASADAFAMTDPGSQFSSLVQGYRMYYGGGDLPTLRPNKRRLASILVKNATIEWKEFETRVNKLIQQTKQVHERPIARSIFRHPRCPECMCRTDN
;
A
#
# COMPACT_ATOMS: atom_id res chain seq x y z
N MET A 1 1.64 -23.75 -3.42
CA MET A 1 2.85 -22.94 -3.70
C MET A 1 2.40 -21.78 -4.58
N LYS A 2 2.50 -20.50 -4.13
CA LYS A 2 1.97 -19.34 -4.90
C LYS A 2 2.90 -18.85 -6.03
N GLU A 3 4.10 -19.41 -6.10
CA GLU A 3 5.12 -19.05 -7.08
C GLU A 3 5.70 -20.31 -7.73
N ALA A 4 6.13 -20.19 -9.00
CA ALA A 4 6.68 -21.27 -9.80
C ALA A 4 8.10 -20.94 -10.28
N LYS A 5 8.99 -21.93 -10.24
CA LYS A 5 10.36 -21.81 -10.77
C LYS A 5 10.35 -21.69 -12.31
N PRO A 6 11.35 -21.05 -12.93
CA PRO A 6 11.49 -20.99 -14.39
C PRO A 6 11.38 -22.35 -15.08
N SER A 7 11.92 -23.41 -14.47
CA SER A 7 11.88 -24.76 -15.03
C SER A 7 10.46 -25.30 -15.24
N ILE A 8 9.49 -24.87 -14.44
CA ILE A 8 8.08 -25.24 -14.63
C ILE A 8 7.56 -24.65 -15.95
N TYR A 9 7.87 -23.39 -16.22
CA TYR A 9 7.48 -22.72 -17.46
C TYR A 9 8.12 -23.38 -18.67
N VAL A 10 9.43 -23.64 -18.62
CA VAL A 10 10.16 -24.26 -19.75
C VAL A 10 9.74 -25.71 -19.99
N LYS A 11 9.58 -26.52 -18.93
CA LYS A 11 9.28 -27.96 -19.08
C LYS A 11 7.80 -28.27 -19.29
N LYS A 12 6.90 -27.49 -18.71
CA LYS A 12 5.45 -27.77 -18.73
C LYS A 12 4.66 -26.81 -19.60
N ILE A 13 4.95 -25.52 -19.54
CA ILE A 13 4.12 -24.50 -20.21
C ILE A 13 4.56 -24.29 -21.66
N LEU A 14 5.87 -24.22 -21.93
CA LEU A 14 6.40 -23.99 -23.27
C LEU A 14 5.99 -25.07 -24.28
N PRO A 15 5.99 -26.39 -23.98
CA PRO A 15 5.51 -27.39 -24.94
C PRO A 15 4.03 -27.22 -25.29
N ILE A 16 3.19 -26.84 -24.32
CA ILE A 16 1.77 -26.55 -24.54
C ILE A 16 1.62 -25.33 -25.46
N LEU A 17 2.39 -24.28 -25.21
CA LEU A 17 2.39 -23.08 -26.03
C LEU A 17 2.85 -23.36 -27.47
N LEU A 18 3.92 -24.15 -27.65
CA LEU A 18 4.42 -24.52 -28.97
C LEU A 18 3.42 -25.40 -29.75
N LYS A 19 2.72 -26.31 -29.05
CA LYS A 19 1.69 -27.16 -29.65
C LYS A 19 0.45 -26.37 -30.08
N ASN A 20 -0.07 -25.50 -29.20
CA ASN A 20 -1.36 -24.83 -29.41
C ASN A 20 -1.24 -23.43 -30.05
N ARG A 21 -0.02 -22.86 -30.13
CA ARG A 21 0.33 -21.51 -30.62
C ARG A 21 -0.24 -20.36 -29.80
N VAL A 22 -1.47 -20.46 -29.34
CA VAL A 22 -2.16 -19.52 -28.46
C VAL A 22 -2.64 -20.29 -27.24
N VAL A 23 -2.37 -19.76 -26.05
CA VAL A 23 -2.80 -20.34 -24.78
C VAL A 23 -3.39 -19.24 -23.91
N HIS A 24 -4.61 -19.46 -23.41
CA HIS A 24 -5.24 -18.58 -22.43
C HIS A 24 -5.02 -19.15 -21.02
N PHE A 25 -4.30 -18.41 -20.18
CA PHE A 25 -4.09 -18.80 -18.78
C PHE A 25 -5.28 -18.35 -17.92
N VAL A 26 -6.15 -19.29 -17.59
CA VAL A 26 -7.26 -19.03 -16.66
C VAL A 26 -6.73 -19.10 -15.23
N GLY A 27 -6.55 -17.93 -14.61
CA GLY A 27 -6.06 -17.79 -13.23
C GLY A 27 -4.54 -17.67 -13.13
N PHE A 28 -4.06 -16.48 -12.77
CA PHE A 28 -2.63 -16.19 -12.60
C PHE A 28 -2.16 -16.53 -11.17
N GLY A 29 -2.35 -17.79 -10.75
CA GLY A 29 -2.06 -18.26 -9.39
C GLY A 29 -0.60 -18.66 -9.13
N ASN A 30 0.16 -18.98 -10.18
CA ASN A 30 1.53 -19.53 -10.09
C ASN A 30 2.55 -18.56 -10.67
N ARG A 31 2.66 -17.35 -10.11
CA ARG A 31 3.55 -16.29 -10.62
C ARG A 31 5.00 -16.79 -10.69
N LEU A 32 5.77 -16.33 -11.67
CA LEU A 32 7.21 -16.64 -11.72
C LEU A 32 7.87 -16.20 -10.41
N SER A 33 8.63 -17.09 -9.79
CA SER A 33 9.32 -16.82 -8.53
C SER A 33 10.27 -15.62 -8.67
N PHE A 34 10.59 -14.98 -7.54
CA PHE A 34 11.54 -13.87 -7.56
C PHE A 34 12.98 -14.33 -7.67
N ASP A 35 13.31 -15.51 -7.11
CA ASP A 35 14.64 -16.09 -7.14
C ASP A 35 14.58 -17.63 -7.20
N PRO A 36 15.65 -18.28 -7.72
CA PRO A 36 16.68 -17.69 -8.57
C PRO A 36 16.11 -17.40 -9.98
N ILE A 37 16.48 -16.26 -10.56
CA ILE A 37 16.13 -15.85 -11.93
C ILE A 37 17.41 -15.30 -12.60
N PRO A 38 17.68 -15.62 -13.89
CA PRO A 38 18.82 -15.04 -14.60
C PRO A 38 18.84 -13.49 -14.53
N PHE A 39 20.01 -12.91 -14.29
CA PHE A 39 20.21 -11.47 -14.12
C PHE A 39 19.49 -10.63 -15.18
N GLN A 40 19.66 -10.97 -16.46
CA GLN A 40 19.05 -10.20 -17.56
C GLN A 40 17.52 -10.26 -17.54
N LEU A 41 16.93 -11.39 -17.13
CA LEU A 41 15.47 -11.52 -17.00
C LEU A 41 14.95 -10.73 -15.80
N GLN A 42 15.65 -10.76 -14.68
CA GLN A 42 15.27 -9.95 -13.52
C GLN A 42 15.41 -8.45 -13.82
N ARG A 43 16.48 -8.05 -14.52
CA ARG A 43 16.69 -6.69 -15.00
C ARG A 43 15.59 -6.25 -15.96
N LEU A 44 15.16 -7.11 -16.88
CA LEU A 44 14.02 -6.86 -17.74
C LEU A 44 12.74 -6.64 -16.92
N ARG A 45 12.46 -7.49 -15.92
CA ARG A 45 11.28 -7.31 -15.03
C ARG A 45 11.32 -5.98 -14.30
N CYS A 46 12.48 -5.57 -13.79
CA CYS A 46 12.67 -4.26 -13.17
C CYS A 46 12.37 -3.12 -14.16
N ARG A 47 12.97 -3.16 -15.37
CA ARG A 47 12.73 -2.14 -16.41
C ARG A 47 11.27 -2.09 -16.84
N CYS A 48 10.62 -3.24 -17.02
CA CYS A 48 9.21 -3.27 -17.35
C CYS A 48 8.37 -2.62 -16.25
N ASN A 49 8.58 -3.00 -14.98
CA ASN A 49 7.78 -2.50 -13.86
C ASN A 49 7.96 -1.02 -13.59
N PHE A 50 9.19 -0.51 -13.62
CA PHE A 50 9.46 0.88 -13.25
C PHE A 50 9.45 1.83 -14.46
N HIS A 51 9.88 1.40 -15.65
CA HIS A 51 10.00 2.31 -16.81
C HIS A 51 8.89 2.15 -17.85
N ALA A 52 8.54 0.90 -18.19
CA ALA A 52 7.62 0.64 -19.30
C ALA A 52 6.14 0.73 -18.88
N LEU A 53 5.79 0.27 -17.67
CA LEU A 53 4.45 0.42 -17.13
C LEU A 53 4.23 1.88 -16.73
N ARG A 54 3.44 2.58 -17.54
CA ARG A 54 3.01 3.96 -17.32
C ARG A 54 1.50 4.03 -17.24
N PHE A 55 0.99 4.97 -16.44
CA PHE A 55 -0.44 5.23 -16.41
C PHE A 55 -0.91 5.83 -17.73
N VAL A 56 -2.16 5.53 -18.11
CA VAL A 56 -2.80 6.15 -19.28
C VAL A 56 -3.03 7.64 -19.05
N HIS A 57 -3.09 8.44 -20.12
CA HIS A 57 -3.13 9.90 -20.03
C HIS A 57 -4.20 10.43 -19.08
N LYS A 58 -5.43 9.90 -19.12
CA LYS A 58 -6.50 10.34 -18.22
C LYS A 58 -6.16 10.19 -16.73
N ILE A 59 -5.45 9.11 -16.34
CA ILE A 59 -5.01 8.91 -14.95
C ILE A 59 -3.87 9.86 -14.61
N GLN A 60 -2.95 10.10 -15.55
CA GLN A 60 -1.84 11.02 -15.36
C GLN A 60 -2.30 12.47 -15.19
N GLU A 61 -3.27 12.89 -15.99
CA GLU A 61 -3.88 14.22 -15.94
C GLU A 61 -4.61 14.46 -14.61
N THR A 62 -5.54 13.58 -14.24
CA THR A 62 -6.26 13.68 -12.96
C THR A 62 -5.31 13.51 -11.77
N GLY A 63 -4.31 12.64 -11.90
CA GLY A 63 -3.26 12.46 -10.90
C GLY A 63 -2.41 13.71 -10.70
N ALA A 64 -2.07 14.42 -11.77
CA ALA A 64 -1.34 15.69 -11.70
C ALA A 64 -2.14 16.74 -10.95
N LEU A 65 -3.43 16.86 -11.27
CA LEU A 65 -4.35 17.76 -10.56
C LEU A 65 -4.47 17.42 -9.07
N LEU A 66 -4.59 16.14 -8.74
CA LEU A 66 -4.64 15.67 -7.35
C LEU A 66 -3.36 16.03 -6.59
N VAL A 67 -2.18 15.80 -7.20
CA VAL A 67 -0.87 16.11 -6.61
C VAL A 67 -0.67 17.62 -6.45
N GLU A 68 -1.11 18.43 -7.41
CA GLU A 68 -1.07 19.89 -7.31
C GLU A 68 -1.89 20.39 -6.12
N ARG A 69 -3.13 19.88 -5.96
CA ARG A 69 -4.01 20.25 -4.84
C ARG A 69 -3.45 19.81 -3.49
N LEU A 70 -2.75 18.68 -3.43
CA LEU A 70 -2.12 18.18 -2.20
C LEU A 70 -0.91 19.01 -1.76
N HIS A 71 -0.06 19.42 -2.69
CA HIS A 71 1.14 20.22 -2.39
C HIS A 71 0.89 21.72 -2.38
N GLY A 72 -0.23 22.19 -2.96
CA GLY A 72 -0.49 23.61 -3.23
C GLY A 72 0.28 24.16 -4.45
N HIS A 73 1.12 23.34 -5.08
CA HIS A 73 1.82 23.63 -6.32
C HIS A 73 2.20 22.32 -7.03
N MET A 74 2.60 22.41 -8.29
CA MET A 74 3.19 21.25 -8.97
C MET A 74 4.58 20.95 -8.40
N PRO A 75 4.88 19.70 -8.02
CA PRO A 75 6.22 19.32 -7.56
C PRO A 75 7.27 19.60 -8.62
N HIS A 76 8.52 19.81 -8.19
CA HIS A 76 9.65 19.93 -9.12
C HIS A 76 9.74 18.69 -10.02
N LEU A 77 10.14 18.93 -11.27
CA LEU A 77 10.36 17.85 -12.22
C LEU A 77 11.43 16.90 -11.65
N SER A 78 11.08 15.63 -11.55
CA SER A 78 11.96 14.56 -11.09
C SER A 78 11.64 13.29 -11.87
N PRO A 79 12.54 12.29 -11.92
CA PRO A 79 12.24 11.01 -12.56
C PRO A 79 10.98 10.34 -12.00
N LEU A 80 10.69 10.53 -10.70
CA LEU A 80 9.46 10.09 -10.06
C LEU A 80 8.23 10.76 -10.70
N GLN A 81 8.24 12.08 -10.82
CA GLN A 81 7.10 12.84 -11.34
C GLN A 81 6.91 12.63 -12.84
N ASP A 82 8.00 12.58 -13.62
CA ASP A 82 7.94 12.27 -15.05
C ASP A 82 7.33 10.89 -15.31
N ASN A 83 7.72 9.88 -14.52
CA ASN A 83 7.17 8.54 -14.72
C ASN A 83 5.71 8.41 -14.25
N LEU A 84 5.32 9.07 -13.15
CA LEU A 84 3.94 9.06 -12.64
C LEU A 84 2.99 9.85 -13.54
N LEU A 85 3.37 11.07 -13.92
CA LEU A 85 2.48 12.07 -14.52
C LEU A 85 2.75 12.31 -16.00
N GLY A 86 3.84 11.77 -16.56
CA GLY A 86 4.19 11.96 -17.97
C GLY A 86 4.30 13.45 -18.32
N HIS A 87 3.73 13.82 -19.46
CA HIS A 87 3.77 15.19 -19.97
C HIS A 87 2.93 16.21 -19.19
N PHE A 88 2.17 15.75 -18.18
CA PHE A 88 1.47 16.60 -17.22
C PHE A 88 2.37 16.99 -16.04
N ALA A 89 3.56 16.38 -15.89
CA ALA A 89 4.54 16.79 -14.91
C ALA A 89 4.99 18.26 -15.16
N GLY A 90 4.93 19.10 -14.13
CA GLY A 90 5.38 20.50 -14.20
C GLY A 90 4.46 21.47 -14.95
N LYS A 91 3.32 21.03 -15.49
CA LYS A 91 2.30 21.94 -16.04
C LYS A 91 1.31 22.31 -14.93
N SER A 92 1.35 23.56 -14.47
CA SER A 92 0.33 24.07 -13.54
C SER A 92 -1.03 24.05 -14.22
N VAL A 93 -2.04 23.50 -13.54
CA VAL A 93 -3.40 23.48 -14.06
C VAL A 93 -4.06 24.86 -13.82
N PRO A 94 -4.79 25.43 -14.79
CA PRO A 94 -5.49 26.70 -14.60
C PRO A 94 -6.45 26.62 -13.40
N GLY A 95 -6.32 27.56 -12.45
CA GLY A 95 -7.19 27.65 -11.27
C GLY A 95 -6.61 27.10 -9.95
N GLY A 96 -5.35 26.63 -9.93
CA GLY A 96 -4.65 26.25 -8.70
C GLY A 96 -4.42 27.42 -7.75
N ASN A 97 -4.93 27.33 -6.51
CA ASN A 97 -4.76 28.36 -5.49
C ASN A 97 -3.30 28.34 -4.99
N ARG A 98 -2.53 29.39 -5.32
CA ARG A 98 -1.08 29.51 -5.05
C ARG A 98 -0.81 29.91 -3.60
N ASN A 99 -1.16 29.07 -2.64
CA ASN A 99 -0.63 29.21 -1.28
C ASN A 99 0.59 28.29 -1.12
N GLY A 100 1.62 28.77 -0.41
CA GLY A 100 2.98 28.22 -0.40
C GLY A 100 3.10 26.72 -0.15
N SER A 101 4.28 26.17 -0.44
CA SER A 101 4.57 24.73 -0.41
C SER A 101 4.02 24.03 0.83
N SER A 102 2.99 23.19 0.62
CA SER A 102 2.40 22.35 1.66
C SER A 102 3.00 20.95 1.58
N LYS A 103 3.43 20.43 2.73
CA LYS A 103 3.85 19.04 2.86
C LYS A 103 2.68 18.20 3.34
N TYR A 104 2.55 16.98 2.83
CA TYR A 104 1.52 16.05 3.29
C TYR A 104 2.05 14.64 3.54
N LEU A 105 1.36 13.96 4.45
CA LEU A 105 1.51 12.55 4.72
C LEU A 105 0.43 11.79 3.97
N ALA A 106 0.80 10.86 3.09
CA ALA A 106 -0.14 9.88 2.58
C ALA A 106 -0.21 8.67 3.51
N VAL A 107 -1.41 8.23 3.87
CA VAL A 107 -1.66 7.05 4.70
C VAL A 107 -2.54 6.09 3.93
N HIS A 108 -2.02 4.90 3.62
CA HIS A 108 -2.84 3.81 3.11
C HIS A 108 -3.44 3.01 4.26
N LEU A 109 -4.75 3.20 4.46
CA LEU A 109 -5.57 2.49 5.44
C LEU A 109 -6.19 1.25 4.78
N ARG A 110 -5.48 0.13 4.75
CA ARG A 110 -6.01 -1.15 4.25
C ARG A 110 -6.96 -1.77 5.28
N PHE A 111 -8.16 -1.21 5.37
CA PHE A 111 -9.19 -1.57 6.35
C PHE A 111 -10.59 -1.62 5.72
N GLU A 112 -10.66 -1.98 4.45
CA GLU A 112 -11.91 -2.27 3.75
C GLU A 112 -12.49 -3.62 4.21
N ILE A 113 -13.82 -3.80 4.04
CA ILE A 113 -14.54 -4.98 4.53
C ILE A 113 -13.95 -6.31 4.03
N ASP A 114 -13.44 -6.34 2.79
CA ASP A 114 -12.81 -7.53 2.22
C ASP A 114 -11.55 -7.94 3.01
N MET A 115 -10.72 -6.96 3.38
CA MET A 115 -9.52 -7.19 4.17
C MET A 115 -9.86 -7.57 5.61
N VAL A 116 -10.80 -6.85 6.23
CA VAL A 116 -11.23 -7.09 7.61
C VAL A 116 -11.79 -8.51 7.72
N ALA A 117 -12.71 -8.89 6.83
CA ALA A 117 -13.31 -10.22 6.77
C ALA A 117 -12.27 -11.32 6.49
N TYR A 118 -11.40 -11.12 5.49
CA TYR A 118 -10.36 -12.10 5.11
C TYR A 118 -9.33 -12.32 6.23
N SER A 119 -9.03 -11.28 7.02
CA SER A 119 -8.03 -11.37 8.08
C SER A 119 -8.42 -12.29 9.23
N MET A 120 -9.73 -12.57 9.40
CA MET A 120 -10.30 -13.34 10.53
C MET A 120 -9.92 -12.79 11.92
N CYS A 121 -9.55 -11.51 11.96
CA CYS A 121 -9.22 -10.82 13.19
C CYS A 121 -10.47 -10.20 13.80
N TYR A 122 -10.41 -9.99 15.11
CA TYR A 122 -11.41 -9.26 15.87
C TYR A 122 -10.92 -7.82 16.08
N PHE A 123 -11.78 -6.83 15.87
CA PHE A 123 -11.46 -5.40 15.93
C PHE A 123 -12.30 -4.66 16.98
N GLY A 124 -12.95 -5.38 17.90
CA GLY A 124 -13.64 -4.77 19.03
C GLY A 124 -15.09 -4.38 18.77
N GLY A 125 -15.69 -4.84 17.67
CA GLY A 125 -17.08 -4.53 17.32
C GLY A 125 -18.14 -5.42 17.98
N GLY A 126 -17.76 -6.33 18.88
CA GLY A 126 -18.69 -7.25 19.54
C GLY A 126 -19.26 -8.31 18.61
N LYS A 127 -20.39 -8.90 19.01
CA LYS A 127 -21.06 -9.96 18.25
C LYS A 127 -21.51 -9.50 16.86
N ASP A 128 -21.98 -8.27 16.74
CA ASP A 128 -22.44 -7.69 15.48
C ASP A 128 -21.33 -7.71 14.41
N GLU A 129 -20.09 -7.35 14.77
CA GLU A 129 -18.93 -7.42 13.88
C GLU A 129 -18.60 -8.86 13.50
N GLU A 130 -18.65 -9.79 14.46
CA GLU A 130 -18.34 -11.20 14.20
C GLU A 130 -19.35 -11.83 13.22
N GLU A 131 -20.64 -11.57 13.42
CA GLU A 131 -21.74 -12.06 12.59
C GLU A 131 -21.72 -11.44 11.19
N GLU A 132 -21.58 -10.11 11.09
CA GLU A 132 -21.49 -9.40 9.81
C GLU A 132 -20.34 -9.92 8.95
N LEU A 133 -19.14 -10.01 9.54
CA LEU A 133 -17.96 -10.46 8.81
C LEU A 133 -18.04 -11.95 8.46
N GLU A 134 -18.74 -12.76 9.25
CA GLU A 134 -18.97 -14.17 8.92
C GLU A 134 -19.90 -14.32 7.71
N MET A 135 -21.00 -13.57 7.67
CA MET A 135 -21.88 -13.55 6.50
C MET A 135 -21.13 -13.10 5.25
N TYR A 136 -20.30 -12.05 5.37
CA TYR A 136 -19.47 -11.59 4.26
C TYR A 136 -18.51 -12.69 3.78
N ARG A 137 -17.88 -13.43 4.70
CA ARG A 137 -16.97 -14.55 4.36
C ARG A 137 -17.68 -15.68 3.63
N GLN A 138 -18.89 -16.04 4.03
CA GLN A 138 -19.66 -17.10 3.38
C GLN A 138 -19.92 -16.80 1.90
N ILE A 139 -20.20 -15.54 1.58
CA ILE A 139 -20.50 -15.09 0.22
C ILE A 139 -19.22 -14.88 -0.61
N HIS A 140 -18.25 -14.13 -0.07
CA HIS A 140 -17.11 -13.64 -0.85
C HIS A 140 -15.84 -14.49 -0.74
N PHE A 141 -15.74 -15.35 0.27
CA PHE A 141 -14.58 -16.20 0.53
C PHE A 141 -14.97 -17.68 0.73
N PRO A 142 -15.69 -18.32 -0.21
CA PRO A 142 -16.22 -19.68 -0.03
C PRO A 142 -15.11 -20.72 0.24
N ALA A 143 -13.94 -20.57 -0.37
CA ALA A 143 -12.79 -21.42 -0.10
C ALA A 143 -12.28 -21.31 1.34
N LEU A 144 -12.32 -20.10 1.94
CA LEU A 144 -11.94 -19.91 3.34
C LEU A 144 -12.97 -20.53 4.29
N THR A 145 -14.25 -20.39 3.95
CA THR A 145 -15.37 -21.02 4.68
C THR A 145 -15.24 -22.54 4.68
N GLU A 146 -14.90 -23.15 3.55
CA GLU A 146 -14.69 -24.59 3.48
C GLU A 146 -13.46 -25.04 4.31
N ILE A 147 -12.34 -24.31 4.24
CA ILE A 147 -11.17 -24.59 5.07
C ILE A 147 -11.51 -24.51 6.57
N LYS A 148 -12.31 -23.52 6.98
CA LYS A 148 -12.75 -23.36 8.37
C LYS A 148 -13.57 -24.56 8.85
N ARG A 149 -14.33 -25.20 7.96
CA ARG A 149 -15.11 -26.40 8.25
C ARG A 149 -14.24 -27.65 8.39
N THR A 150 -13.20 -27.78 7.55
CA THR A 150 -12.34 -28.97 7.51
C THR A 150 -11.11 -28.88 8.42
N THR A 151 -10.75 -27.69 8.90
CA THR A 151 -9.48 -27.45 9.57
C THR A 151 -9.64 -26.43 10.69
N LYS A 152 -9.02 -26.71 11.84
CA LYS A 152 -8.96 -25.76 12.95
C LYS A 152 -8.09 -24.56 12.56
N LEU A 153 -8.73 -23.41 12.35
CA LEU A 153 -8.05 -22.16 12.05
C LEU A 153 -7.49 -21.50 13.33
N PRO A 154 -6.42 -20.68 13.22
CA PRO A 154 -5.90 -19.95 14.36
C PRO A 154 -6.91 -18.93 14.92
N SER A 155 -6.87 -18.69 16.22
CA SER A 155 -7.76 -17.70 16.85
C SER A 155 -7.40 -16.27 16.45
N ALA A 156 -8.38 -15.36 16.51
CA ALA A 156 -8.17 -13.94 16.23
C ALA A 156 -7.04 -13.32 17.09
N ALA A 157 -6.96 -13.68 18.36
CA ALA A 157 -5.90 -13.24 19.27
C ALA A 157 -4.52 -13.72 18.82
N PHE A 158 -4.40 -14.96 18.36
CA PHE A 158 -3.15 -15.50 17.81
C PHE A 158 -2.77 -14.84 16.48
N LEU A 159 -3.74 -14.60 15.59
CA LEU A 159 -3.49 -13.87 14.35
C LEU A 159 -2.97 -12.45 14.63
N ARG A 160 -3.52 -11.78 15.66
CA ARG A 160 -3.06 -10.46 16.11
C ARG A 160 -1.64 -10.52 16.67
N SER A 161 -1.36 -11.45 17.58
CA SER A 161 -0.02 -11.58 18.19
C SER A 161 1.07 -11.90 17.18
N GLU A 162 0.73 -12.63 16.11
CA GLU A 162 1.65 -12.92 15.00
C GLU A 162 1.71 -11.81 13.94
N GLY A 163 1.02 -10.69 14.15
CA GLY A 163 1.02 -9.54 13.24
C GLY A 163 0.34 -9.83 11.91
N LYS A 164 -0.62 -10.76 11.86
CA LYS A 164 -1.36 -11.11 10.64
C LYS A 164 -2.57 -10.20 10.40
N CYS A 165 -3.09 -9.53 11.43
CA CYS A 165 -4.17 -8.55 11.29
C CYS A 165 -3.67 -7.25 10.64
N PRO A 166 -4.49 -6.55 9.81
CA PRO A 166 -4.26 -5.14 9.52
C PRO A 166 -4.40 -4.29 10.79
N LEU A 167 -3.81 -3.09 10.80
CA LEU A 167 -4.08 -2.12 11.87
C LEU A 167 -5.46 -1.49 11.65
N ALA A 168 -6.25 -1.39 12.73
CA ALA A 168 -7.46 -0.59 12.73
C ALA A 168 -7.11 0.91 12.63
N PRO A 169 -8.02 1.78 12.13
CA PRO A 169 -7.77 3.21 12.04
C PRO A 169 -7.31 3.84 13.36
N GLU A 170 -7.86 3.41 14.50
CA GLU A 170 -7.49 3.87 15.84
C GLU A 170 -6.04 3.50 16.20
N GLU A 171 -5.60 2.30 15.83
CA GLU A 171 -4.21 1.85 16.02
C GLU A 171 -3.25 2.63 15.10
N ALA A 172 -3.68 2.92 13.87
CA ALA A 172 -2.92 3.74 12.93
C ALA A 172 -2.69 5.15 13.47
N VAL A 173 -3.72 5.77 14.06
CA VAL A 173 -3.64 7.10 14.69
C VAL A 173 -2.63 7.13 15.81
N LEU A 174 -2.67 6.13 16.71
CA LEU A 174 -1.72 6.01 17.81
C LEU A 174 -0.29 5.88 17.29
N MET A 175 -0.07 5.08 16.25
CA MET A 175 1.24 4.94 15.61
C MET A 175 1.72 6.28 15.03
N LEU A 176 0.87 7.01 14.29
CA LEU A 176 1.23 8.29 13.68
C LEU A 176 1.53 9.37 14.74
N ALA A 177 0.74 9.41 15.80
CA ALA A 177 0.95 10.34 16.91
C ALA A 177 2.29 10.06 17.62
N ALA A 178 2.56 8.78 17.91
CA ALA A 178 3.76 8.36 18.61
C ALA A 178 5.06 8.65 17.86
N ILE A 179 5.03 8.66 16.52
CA ILE A 179 6.19 9.03 15.70
C ILE A 179 6.32 10.54 15.46
N GLY A 180 5.48 11.35 16.11
CA GLY A 180 5.62 12.81 16.15
C GLY A 180 4.83 13.58 15.10
N PHE A 181 3.90 12.96 14.37
CA PHE A 181 2.98 13.73 13.53
C PHE A 181 2.05 14.57 14.41
N LYS A 182 1.97 15.86 14.08
CA LYS A 182 1.21 16.84 14.86
C LYS A 182 -0.19 17.01 14.29
N ARG A 183 -1.11 17.56 15.09
CA ARG A 183 -2.47 17.91 14.67
C ARG A 183 -2.55 18.68 13.34
N ARG A 184 -1.60 19.58 13.09
CA ARG A 184 -1.54 20.39 11.85
C ARG A 184 -1.04 19.64 10.60
N THR A 185 -0.72 18.36 10.70
CA THR A 185 -0.24 17.57 9.56
C THR A 185 -1.38 17.42 8.55
N SER A 186 -1.14 17.80 7.30
CA SER A 186 -2.03 17.50 6.18
C SER A 186 -1.93 16.01 5.86
N ILE A 187 -3.05 15.28 5.92
CA ILE A 187 -3.08 13.84 5.71
C ILE A 187 -3.97 13.51 4.52
N TYR A 188 -3.40 12.82 3.53
CA TYR A 188 -4.14 12.15 2.48
C TYR A 188 -4.43 10.70 2.88
N ILE A 189 -5.68 10.28 2.93
CA ILE A 189 -6.06 8.89 3.15
C ILE A 189 -6.28 8.20 1.81
N ALA A 190 -5.47 7.17 1.55
CA ALA A 190 -5.63 6.26 0.43
C ALA A 190 -6.38 5.00 0.87
N GLY A 191 -7.31 4.57 0.02
CA GLY A 191 -8.18 3.43 0.27
C GLY A 191 -9.55 3.64 -0.36
N ALA A 192 -10.39 2.61 -0.27
CA ALA A 192 -11.80 2.73 -0.60
C ALA A 192 -12.61 2.97 0.69
N GLU A 193 -13.79 2.37 0.77
CA GLU A 193 -14.67 2.47 1.93
C GLU A 193 -14.09 1.74 3.14
N ILE A 194 -13.74 2.51 4.17
CA ILE A 194 -13.21 1.98 5.43
C ILE A 194 -14.34 1.28 6.20
N TYR A 195 -14.13 0.03 6.58
CA TYR A 195 -15.09 -0.74 7.37
C TYR A 195 -15.45 -0.01 8.67
N GLY A 196 -16.74 0.07 8.99
CA GLY A 196 -17.25 0.85 10.13
C GLY A 196 -17.29 2.38 9.91
N GLY A 197 -16.85 2.86 8.74
CA GLY A 197 -17.02 4.22 8.26
C GLY A 197 -16.58 5.31 9.25
N GLY A 198 -17.42 6.32 9.40
CA GLY A 198 -17.16 7.48 10.26
C GLY A 198 -16.86 7.13 11.72
N ARG A 199 -17.43 6.04 12.26
CA ARG A 199 -17.16 5.59 13.64
C ARG A 199 -15.70 5.20 13.83
N ARG A 200 -15.15 4.39 12.91
CA ARG A 200 -13.74 3.97 12.94
C ARG A 200 -12.79 5.13 12.60
N MET A 201 -13.22 6.02 11.71
CA MET A 201 -12.43 7.20 11.31
C MET A 201 -12.46 8.34 12.34
N ALA A 202 -13.32 8.29 13.36
CA ALA A 202 -13.48 9.38 14.31
C ALA A 202 -12.17 9.77 15.03
N ALA A 203 -11.36 8.78 15.43
CA ALA A 203 -10.09 9.04 16.11
C ALA A 203 -9.09 9.79 15.21
N ILE A 204 -8.99 9.39 13.92
CA ILE A 204 -8.03 10.00 12.98
C ILE A 204 -8.46 11.40 12.59
N SER A 205 -9.73 11.59 12.24
CA SER A 205 -10.25 12.90 11.86
C SER A 205 -10.25 13.88 13.04
N ARG A 206 -10.47 13.39 14.27
CA ARG A 206 -10.37 14.23 15.47
C ARG A 206 -8.94 14.65 15.73
N LEU A 207 -7.94 13.78 15.57
CA LEU A 207 -6.54 14.13 15.86
C LEU A 207 -5.91 14.97 14.73
N TYR A 208 -6.26 14.68 13.48
CA TYR A 208 -5.74 15.33 12.28
C TYR A 208 -6.89 15.93 11.47
N PRO A 209 -7.30 17.19 11.75
CA PRO A 209 -8.44 17.83 11.08
C PRO A 209 -8.18 18.14 9.60
N ALA A 210 -6.93 18.27 9.17
CA ALA A 210 -6.56 18.47 7.76
C ALA A 210 -6.48 17.13 7.00
N LEU A 211 -7.53 16.31 7.15
CA LEU A 211 -7.64 15.00 6.51
C LEU A 211 -8.43 15.11 5.22
N VAL A 212 -7.86 14.59 4.14
CA VAL A 212 -8.43 14.64 2.79
C VAL A 212 -8.34 13.27 2.11
N THR A 213 -9.25 13.03 1.18
CA THR A 213 -9.25 11.88 0.24
C THR A 213 -9.36 12.40 -1.19
N LYS A 214 -9.20 11.52 -2.18
CA LYS A 214 -9.46 11.87 -3.59
C LYS A 214 -10.87 12.41 -3.81
N GLU A 215 -11.88 11.90 -3.11
CA GLU A 215 -13.27 12.34 -3.20
C GLU A 215 -13.51 13.73 -2.61
N THR A 216 -12.70 14.14 -1.64
CA THR A 216 -12.75 15.52 -1.09
C THR A 216 -11.94 16.51 -1.91
N LEU A 217 -10.92 16.04 -2.64
CA LEU A 217 -10.00 16.89 -3.39
C LEU A 217 -10.39 17.04 -4.85
N LEU A 218 -11.07 16.06 -5.44
CA LEU A 218 -11.51 16.05 -6.83
C LEU A 218 -13.03 16.20 -6.90
N SER A 219 -13.50 16.95 -7.89
CA SER A 219 -14.92 17.15 -8.11
C SER A 219 -15.60 15.86 -8.60
N PRO A 220 -16.94 15.75 -8.47
CA PRO A 220 -17.68 14.63 -9.03
C PRO A 220 -17.44 14.40 -10.52
N SER A 221 -17.27 15.46 -11.31
CA SER A 221 -17.00 15.38 -12.76
C SER A 221 -15.57 14.95 -13.06
N GLU A 222 -14.59 15.38 -12.27
CA GLU A 222 -13.20 14.91 -12.39
C GLU A 222 -13.04 13.43 -12.05
N LEU A 223 -13.90 12.90 -11.16
CA LEU A 223 -13.91 11.49 -10.76
C LEU A 223 -14.81 10.60 -11.61
N GLU A 224 -15.77 11.17 -12.34
CA GLU A 224 -16.74 10.44 -13.16
C GLU A 224 -16.10 9.36 -14.05
N PRO A 225 -14.99 9.64 -14.78
CA PRO A 225 -14.38 8.67 -15.68
C PRO A 225 -13.81 7.41 -15.00
N PHE A 226 -13.73 7.42 -13.67
CA PHE A 226 -13.13 6.36 -12.85
C PHE A 226 -14.12 5.66 -11.92
N ARG A 227 -15.34 6.17 -11.72
CA ARG A 227 -16.29 5.68 -10.69
C ARG A 227 -16.57 4.18 -10.75
N ASN A 228 -16.67 3.62 -11.95
CA ASN A 228 -16.95 2.20 -12.16
C ASN A 228 -15.68 1.33 -12.28
N PHE A 229 -14.50 1.92 -12.10
CA PHE A 229 -13.21 1.27 -12.28
C PHE A 229 -12.37 1.40 -11.00
N SER A 230 -12.62 0.51 -10.03
CA SER A 230 -11.91 0.49 -8.75
C SER A 230 -10.38 0.48 -8.90
N SER A 231 -9.85 -0.20 -9.92
CA SER A 231 -8.41 -0.22 -10.21
C SER A 231 -7.86 1.13 -10.70
N GLN A 232 -8.68 1.95 -11.38
CA GLN A 232 -8.28 3.28 -11.83
C GLN A 232 -8.38 4.30 -10.69
N LEU A 233 -9.38 4.18 -9.80
CA LEU A 233 -9.42 4.95 -8.55
C LEU A 233 -8.21 4.64 -7.66
N ALA A 234 -7.84 3.36 -7.54
CA ALA A 234 -6.64 2.95 -6.84
C ALA A 234 -5.35 3.49 -7.53
N ALA A 235 -5.35 3.72 -8.84
CA ALA A 235 -4.22 4.35 -9.51
C ALA A 235 -4.03 5.82 -9.09
N LEU A 236 -5.11 6.56 -8.86
CA LEU A 236 -5.04 7.92 -8.30
C LEU A 236 -4.48 7.91 -6.87
N ASP A 237 -4.96 6.98 -6.04
CA ASP A 237 -4.40 6.76 -4.70
C ASP A 237 -2.90 6.41 -4.76
N PHE A 238 -2.49 5.60 -5.73
CA PHE A 238 -1.08 5.26 -5.93
C PHE A 238 -0.24 6.49 -6.24
N ILE A 239 -0.69 7.36 -7.16
CA ILE A 239 0.00 8.60 -7.52
C ILE A 239 0.14 9.52 -6.30
N ALA A 240 -0.95 9.71 -5.54
CA ALA A 240 -0.93 10.52 -4.32
C ALA A 240 0.00 9.94 -3.25
N CYS A 241 0.04 8.62 -3.07
CA CYS A 241 0.95 8.00 -2.10
C CYS A 241 2.41 8.02 -2.54
N ALA A 242 2.68 7.79 -3.82
CA ALA A 242 4.04 7.78 -4.37
C ALA A 242 4.67 9.17 -4.32
N SER A 243 3.87 10.22 -4.55
CA SER A 243 4.32 11.63 -4.58
C SER A 243 4.45 12.29 -3.20
N ALA A 244 4.01 11.66 -2.12
CA ALA A 244 3.94 12.29 -0.80
C ALA A 244 5.31 12.57 -0.16
N ASP A 245 5.41 13.61 0.67
CA ASP A 245 6.61 13.87 1.48
C ASP A 245 6.92 12.71 2.45
N ALA A 246 5.88 12.07 2.97
CA ALA A 246 5.98 10.84 3.72
C ALA A 246 4.82 9.92 3.37
N PHE A 247 5.07 8.62 3.37
CA PHE A 247 4.05 7.60 3.14
C PHE A 247 3.96 6.66 4.35
N ALA A 248 2.78 6.41 4.88
CA ALA A 248 2.52 5.41 5.91
C ALA A 248 1.56 4.33 5.42
N MET A 249 1.76 3.10 5.89
CA MET A 249 0.88 1.97 5.57
C MET A 249 0.41 1.27 6.85
N THR A 250 -0.84 0.84 6.89
CA THR A 250 -1.37 0.03 8.02
C THR A 250 -1.15 -1.46 7.81
N ASP A 251 -1.18 -1.93 6.57
CA ASP A 251 -0.85 -3.30 6.22
C ASP A 251 0.31 -3.38 5.23
N PRO A 252 1.52 -3.74 5.71
CA PRO A 252 2.65 -4.04 4.84
C PRO A 252 2.46 -5.31 3.99
N GLY A 253 1.44 -6.13 4.26
CA GLY A 253 1.06 -7.28 3.43
C GLY A 253 0.34 -6.88 2.14
N SER A 254 -0.25 -5.69 2.10
CA SER A 254 -0.98 -5.21 0.93
C SER A 254 -0.07 -5.06 -0.29
N GLN A 255 -0.59 -5.49 -1.44
CA GLN A 255 0.04 -5.30 -2.74
C GLN A 255 0.18 -3.82 -3.09
N PHE A 256 -0.83 -3.00 -2.77
CA PHE A 256 -0.80 -1.56 -2.98
C PHE A 256 0.36 -0.92 -2.21
N SER A 257 0.43 -1.14 -0.89
CA SER A 257 1.51 -0.63 -0.05
C SER A 257 2.89 -1.07 -0.54
N SER A 258 2.98 -2.33 -1.00
CA SER A 258 4.24 -2.90 -1.50
C SER A 258 4.70 -2.23 -2.80
N LEU A 259 3.78 -1.94 -3.72
CA LEU A 259 4.11 -1.26 -4.98
C LEU A 259 4.49 0.20 -4.74
N VAL A 260 3.74 0.93 -3.90
CA VAL A 260 4.09 2.32 -3.54
C VAL A 260 5.47 2.37 -2.88
N GLN A 261 5.73 1.46 -1.92
CA GLN A 261 7.03 1.35 -1.26
C GLN A 261 8.17 1.15 -2.28
N GLY A 262 8.02 0.19 -3.19
CA GLY A 262 9.05 -0.08 -4.19
C GLY A 262 9.23 1.08 -5.16
N TYR A 263 8.15 1.74 -5.57
CA TYR A 263 8.20 2.89 -6.47
C TYR A 263 8.94 4.08 -5.85
N ARG A 264 8.60 4.41 -4.59
CA ARG A 264 9.31 5.44 -3.81
C ARG A 264 10.78 5.10 -3.60
N MET A 265 11.11 3.83 -3.37
CA MET A 265 12.49 3.36 -3.24
C MET A 265 13.26 3.47 -4.55
N TYR A 266 12.65 3.08 -5.68
CA TYR A 266 13.28 3.08 -7.00
C TYR A 266 13.61 4.48 -7.47
N TYR A 267 12.63 5.38 -7.44
CA TYR A 267 12.77 6.73 -7.98
C TYR A 267 13.29 7.75 -6.97
N GLY A 268 13.06 7.52 -5.68
CA GLY A 268 13.49 8.40 -4.60
C GLY A 268 14.81 8.01 -3.94
N GLY A 269 15.59 7.10 -4.53
CA GLY A 269 16.90 6.67 -3.99
C GLY A 269 16.86 5.94 -2.65
N GLY A 270 15.67 5.75 -2.07
CA GLY A 270 15.49 5.30 -0.69
C GLY A 270 15.40 6.44 0.34
N ASP A 271 15.48 7.69 -0.09
CA ASP A 271 15.45 8.88 0.77
C ASP A 271 14.02 9.33 1.11
N LEU A 272 13.04 8.93 0.30
CA LEU A 272 11.63 9.25 0.51
C LEU A 272 11.06 8.47 1.72
N PRO A 273 10.71 9.14 2.84
CA PRO A 273 10.25 8.50 4.06
C PRO A 273 9.05 7.58 3.81
N THR A 274 9.21 6.30 4.18
CA THR A 274 8.16 5.29 4.08
C THR A 274 8.04 4.54 5.40
N LEU A 275 6.90 4.73 6.08
CA LEU A 275 6.62 4.28 7.43
C LEU A 275 5.92 2.92 7.37
N ARG A 276 6.66 1.88 7.75
CA ARG A 276 6.20 0.50 7.69
C ARG A 276 6.11 -0.08 9.11
N PRO A 277 4.91 -0.40 9.63
CA PRO A 277 4.81 -1.02 10.94
C PRO A 277 5.33 -2.45 10.94
N ASN A 278 6.09 -2.82 11.97
CA ASN A 278 6.24 -4.22 12.36
C ASN A 278 5.00 -4.61 13.17
N LYS A 279 3.97 -5.13 12.49
CA LYS A 279 2.64 -5.40 13.09
C LYS A 279 2.70 -6.33 14.30
N ARG A 280 3.58 -7.35 14.28
CA ARG A 280 3.78 -8.27 15.41
C ARG A 280 4.29 -7.55 16.65
N ARG A 281 5.32 -6.72 16.49
CA ARG A 281 5.86 -5.94 17.62
C ARG A 281 4.90 -4.83 18.06
N LEU A 282 4.20 -4.20 17.12
CA LEU A 282 3.21 -3.18 17.44
C LEU A 282 2.04 -3.80 18.24
N ALA A 283 1.55 -4.97 17.84
CA ALA A 283 0.54 -5.72 18.59
C ALA A 283 1.01 -6.01 20.03
N SER A 284 2.27 -6.40 20.23
CA SER A 284 2.82 -6.63 21.58
C SER A 284 2.87 -5.38 22.46
N ILE A 285 2.98 -4.19 21.85
CA ILE A 285 2.94 -2.91 22.55
C ILE A 285 1.49 -2.56 22.88
N LEU A 286 0.59 -2.65 21.90
CA LEU A 286 -0.83 -2.31 22.02
C LEU A 286 -1.59 -3.23 22.97
N VAL A 287 -1.19 -4.50 23.12
CA VAL A 287 -1.81 -5.42 24.10
C VAL A 287 -1.56 -4.97 25.55
N LYS A 288 -0.49 -4.21 25.82
CA LYS A 288 -0.22 -3.64 27.16
C LYS A 288 -1.06 -2.39 27.46
N ASN A 289 -2.20 -2.24 26.77
CA ASN A 289 -3.00 -1.03 26.54
C ASN A 289 -3.42 -0.20 27.77
N ALA A 290 -3.22 -0.68 28.99
CA ALA A 290 -3.68 -0.01 30.22
C ALA A 290 -2.57 0.37 31.22
N THR A 291 -1.30 0.01 30.96
CA THR A 291 -0.21 0.24 31.92
C THR A 291 1.00 0.96 31.35
N ILE A 292 1.06 1.17 30.03
CA ILE A 292 2.20 1.84 29.41
C ILE A 292 2.02 3.37 29.45
N GLU A 293 3.01 4.08 29.98
CA GLU A 293 3.05 5.54 29.91
C GLU A 293 3.22 5.99 28.46
N TRP A 294 2.61 7.11 28.08
CA TRP A 294 2.69 7.65 26.70
C TRP A 294 4.14 7.82 26.23
N LYS A 295 5.04 8.32 27.08
CA LYS A 295 6.45 8.50 26.73
C LYS A 295 7.17 7.19 26.44
N GLU A 296 6.83 6.13 27.16
CA GLU A 296 7.34 4.78 26.90
C GLU A 296 6.76 4.23 25.58
N PHE A 297 5.47 4.44 25.34
CA PHE A 297 4.81 4.07 24.08
C PHE A 297 5.48 4.76 22.87
N GLU A 298 5.67 6.08 22.93
CA GLU A 298 6.37 6.88 21.92
C GLU A 298 7.77 6.31 21.65
N THR A 299 8.54 6.06 22.71
CA THR A 299 9.91 5.53 22.58
C THR A 299 9.92 4.18 21.87
N ARG A 300 9.01 3.27 22.26
CA ARG A 300 8.93 1.92 21.67
C ARG A 300 8.47 1.94 20.21
N VAL A 301 7.47 2.76 19.89
CA VAL A 301 6.95 2.89 18.51
C VAL A 301 7.98 3.58 17.61
N ASN A 302 8.64 4.65 18.07
CA ASN A 302 9.70 5.31 17.31
C ASN A 302 10.84 4.35 16.97
N LYS A 303 11.34 3.59 17.96
CA LYS A 303 12.39 2.59 17.74
C LYS A 303 11.96 1.53 16.72
N LEU A 304 10.70 1.09 16.78
CA LEU A 304 10.13 0.12 15.84
C LEU A 304 10.08 0.66 14.41
N ILE A 305 9.63 1.90 14.23
CA ILE A 305 9.51 2.51 12.89
C ILE A 305 10.88 2.92 12.33
N GLN A 306 11.80 3.44 13.14
CA GLN A 306 13.16 3.77 12.68
C GLN A 306 13.87 2.55 12.08
N GLN A 307 13.69 1.36 12.68
CA GLN A 307 14.25 0.11 12.16
C GLN A 307 13.67 -0.31 10.81
N THR A 308 12.44 0.10 10.48
CA THR A 308 11.79 -0.25 9.20
C THR A 308 11.89 0.84 8.14
N LYS A 309 12.29 2.07 8.53
CA LYS A 309 12.59 3.18 7.60
C LYS A 309 13.85 2.92 6.78
N GLN A 310 14.82 2.17 7.33
CA GLN A 310 16.09 1.92 6.66
C GLN A 310 15.90 1.06 5.39
N VAL A 311 16.44 1.56 4.27
CA VAL A 311 16.40 0.84 3.00
C VAL A 311 17.62 -0.07 2.89
N HIS A 312 17.38 -1.36 3.03
CA HIS A 312 18.41 -2.40 2.89
C HIS A 312 18.41 -3.01 1.49
N GLU A 313 19.48 -3.73 1.15
CA GLU A 313 19.52 -4.59 -0.03
C GLU A 313 18.36 -5.60 0.00
N ARG A 314 17.84 -5.92 -1.18
CA ARG A 314 16.74 -6.85 -1.36
C ARG A 314 17.10 -8.22 -0.76
N PRO A 315 16.34 -8.74 0.21
CA PRO A 315 16.55 -10.10 0.68
C PRO A 315 16.17 -11.13 -0.40
N ILE A 316 16.82 -12.28 -0.37
CA ILE A 316 16.54 -13.41 -1.29
C ILE A 316 15.06 -13.81 -1.21
N ALA A 317 14.48 -14.17 -2.35
CA ALA A 317 13.08 -14.54 -2.56
C ALA A 317 12.06 -13.41 -2.27
N ARG A 318 12.52 -12.17 -2.02
CA ARG A 318 11.62 -11.02 -1.86
C ARG A 318 11.38 -10.33 -3.20
N SER A 319 10.16 -9.83 -3.35
CA SER A 319 9.70 -9.12 -4.54
C SER A 319 10.60 -7.95 -4.91
N ILE A 320 11.11 -7.96 -6.14
CA ILE A 320 11.82 -6.81 -6.74
C ILE A 320 10.93 -5.58 -6.90
N PHE A 321 9.61 -5.76 -6.97
CA PHE A 321 8.66 -4.64 -7.10
C PHE A 321 8.42 -3.94 -5.76
N ARG A 322 8.76 -4.59 -4.65
CA ARG A 322 8.67 -4.03 -3.30
C ARG A 322 10.04 -3.56 -2.79
N HIS A 323 11.08 -4.31 -3.13
CA HIS A 323 12.44 -4.10 -2.68
C HIS A 323 13.37 -4.02 -3.90
N PRO A 324 13.32 -2.95 -4.71
CA PRO A 324 14.13 -2.84 -5.91
C PRO A 324 15.62 -2.58 -5.67
N ARG A 325 16.07 -2.42 -4.40
CA ARG A 325 17.50 -2.20 -4.09
C ARG A 325 18.29 -3.49 -4.28
N CYS A 326 18.57 -3.83 -5.53
CA CYS A 326 19.42 -4.93 -5.97
C CYS A 326 20.04 -4.61 -7.34
N PRO A 327 21.18 -5.23 -7.71
CA PRO A 327 21.92 -4.90 -8.92
C PRO A 327 21.13 -5.03 -10.23
N GLU A 328 20.09 -5.85 -10.25
CA GLU A 328 19.23 -6.04 -11.42
C GLU A 328 18.25 -4.88 -11.64
N CYS A 329 17.88 -4.16 -10.57
CA CYS A 329 16.90 -3.08 -10.60
C CYS A 329 17.56 -1.69 -10.51
N MET A 330 18.48 -1.52 -9.56
CA MET A 330 19.11 -0.23 -9.24
C MET A 330 20.62 -0.38 -9.34
N CYS A 331 21.30 0.64 -9.87
CA CYS A 331 22.76 0.68 -9.85
C CYS A 331 23.24 0.85 -8.40
N ARG A 332 24.42 0.32 -8.08
CA ARG A 332 25.10 0.70 -6.85
C ARG A 332 25.49 2.16 -7.00
N THR A 333 24.97 3.02 -6.14
CA THR A 333 25.61 4.31 -5.90
C THR A 333 26.88 3.98 -5.11
N ASP A 334 28.02 3.99 -5.79
CA ASP A 334 29.30 3.91 -5.10
C ASP A 334 29.35 5.12 -4.14
N ASN A 335 29.57 4.83 -2.85
CA ASN A 335 29.78 5.85 -1.83
C ASN A 335 31.22 6.37 -1.92
#